data_AF-A0A1G2DCP4-F1
#
_entry.id   AF-A0A1G2DCP4-F1
#
_cell.length_a   1.000
_cell.length_b   1.000
_cell.length_c   1.000
_cell.angle_alpha   90.00
_cell.angle_beta   90.00
_cell.angle_gamma   90.00
#
_symmetry.space_group_name_H-M   'P 1'
#
loop_
_entity.id
_entity.type
_entity.pdbx_description
1 polymer ?
#
loop_
_entity_poly.entity_id
_entity_poly.type
_entity_poly.pdbx_seq_one_letter_code
_entity_poly.pdbx_strand_id
1 'polypeptide(L)'
;MELFAVSEWDLVLRLTVAAFLGLLVGAERSRVGKRAGMRTYALVALGAALFVVIAGVISYQYAETFVFDPLRVMSQIVVGIGFLGAGVIFVQRQILTGLTTAAGLWVVAAVGAAAGFGLYVIAAYVTFLTLVIFEVLWYVEERFVRTARTDIEEEFIESARRPRREHENES
;
A
#
# COMPACT_ATOMS: atom_id res chain seq x y z
N MET A 1 -0.27 42.08 2.83
CA MET A 1 0.48 40.96 3.46
C MET A 1 -0.55 40.17 4.26
N GLU A 2 -1.41 39.44 3.55
CA GLU A 2 -2.52 38.72 4.17
C GLU A 2 -1.98 37.46 4.84
N LEU A 3 -2.11 37.45 6.16
CA LEU A 3 -1.65 36.43 7.09
C LEU A 3 -2.08 35.03 6.64
N PHE A 4 -1.13 34.18 6.26
CA PHE A 4 -1.24 32.71 6.18
C PHE A 4 -2.55 32.17 5.58
N ALA A 5 -2.64 32.05 4.25
CA ALA A 5 -3.79 31.41 3.58
C ALA A 5 -4.10 29.98 4.07
N VAL A 6 -3.15 29.34 4.77
CA VAL A 6 -3.34 28.12 5.55
C VAL A 6 -2.53 28.26 6.84
N SER A 7 -3.17 28.06 8.01
CA SER A 7 -2.48 28.08 9.30
C SER A 7 -1.43 26.95 9.36
N GLU A 8 -0.27 27.21 9.97
CA GLU A 8 0.73 26.15 10.24
C GLU A 8 0.12 24.95 10.96
N TRP A 9 -0.88 25.19 11.82
CA TRP A 9 -1.64 24.14 12.49
C TRP A 9 -2.47 23.27 11.55
N ASP A 10 -3.02 23.84 10.47
CA ASP A 10 -3.72 23.06 9.46
C ASP A 10 -2.73 22.18 8.68
N LEU A 11 -1.52 22.68 8.39
CA LEU A 11 -0.46 21.88 7.76
C LEU A 11 -0.04 20.70 8.65
N VAL A 12 0.18 20.95 9.95
CA VAL A 12 0.46 19.91 10.93
C VAL A 12 -0.68 18.90 11.01
N LEU A 13 -1.94 19.36 10.97
CA LEU A 13 -3.12 18.49 10.96
C LEU A 13 -3.14 17.59 9.71
N ARG A 14 -2.89 18.13 8.51
CA ARG A 14 -2.83 17.34 7.26
C ARG A 14 -1.81 16.22 7.35
N LEU A 15 -0.61 16.52 7.84
CA LEU A 15 0.47 15.55 8.01
C LEU A 15 0.11 14.48 9.07
N THR A 16 -0.51 14.91 10.17
CA THR A 16 -0.96 14.01 11.25
C THR A 16 -2.04 13.06 10.75
N VAL A 17 -3.03 13.57 10.02
CA VAL A 17 -4.09 12.76 9.41
C VAL A 17 -3.50 11.78 8.39
N ALA A 18 -2.59 12.23 7.52
CA ALA A 18 -1.93 11.35 6.55
C ALA A 18 -1.17 10.20 7.23
N ALA A 19 -0.36 10.51 8.25
CA ALA A 19 0.38 9.51 9.01
C ALA A 19 -0.57 8.54 9.73
N PHE A 20 -1.65 9.03 10.32
CA PHE A 20 -2.64 8.22 11.01
C PHE A 20 -3.37 7.26 10.05
N LEU A 21 -3.87 7.75 8.91
CA LEU A 21 -4.51 6.89 7.91
C LEU A 21 -3.54 5.84 7.36
N GLY A 22 -2.29 6.22 7.11
CA GLY A 22 -1.24 5.27 6.72
C GLY A 22 -0.95 4.21 7.78
N LEU A 23 -0.96 4.59 9.07
CA LEU A 23 -0.85 3.65 10.18
C LEU A 23 -2.00 2.65 10.22
N LEU A 24 -3.24 3.09 9.97
CA LEU A 24 -4.41 2.20 9.95
C LEU A 24 -4.27 1.11 8.89
N VAL A 25 -3.89 1.48 7.66
CA VAL A 25 -3.65 0.51 6.58
C VAL A 25 -2.49 -0.41 6.94
N GLY A 26 -1.38 0.15 7.41
CA GLY A 26 -0.21 -0.64 7.80
C GLY A 26 -0.46 -1.56 9.01
N ALA A 27 -1.43 -1.24 9.86
CA ALA A 27 -1.80 -2.06 11.01
C ALA A 27 -2.44 -3.38 10.59
N GLU A 28 -3.35 -3.35 9.62
CA GLU A 28 -3.90 -4.56 9.01
C GLU A 28 -2.76 -5.38 8.36
N ARG A 29 -1.86 -4.74 7.59
CA ARG A 29 -0.72 -5.45 6.97
C ARG A 29 0.18 -6.14 7.97
N SER A 30 0.46 -5.48 9.10
CA SER A 30 1.30 -6.04 10.16
C SER A 30 0.62 -7.20 10.90
N ARG A 31 -0.70 -7.12 11.13
CA ARG A 31 -1.47 -8.21 11.76
C ARG A 31 -1.44 -9.49 10.94
N VAL A 32 -1.49 -9.34 9.62
CA VAL A 32 -1.51 -10.43 8.64
C VAL A 32 -0.09 -10.95 8.31
N GLY A 33 0.94 -10.46 9.02
CA GLY A 33 2.32 -10.97 8.90
C GLY A 33 3.04 -10.56 7.61
N LYS A 34 2.60 -9.50 6.94
CA LYS A 34 3.19 -9.04 5.68
C LYS A 34 4.43 -8.18 5.96
N ARG A 35 5.43 -8.23 5.06
CA ARG A 35 6.77 -7.66 5.31
C ARG A 35 6.81 -6.13 5.43
N ALA A 36 5.99 -5.41 4.66
CA ALA A 36 5.81 -3.98 4.86
C ALA A 36 4.64 -3.76 5.83
N GLY A 37 4.95 -3.26 7.02
CA GLY A 37 3.98 -3.07 8.11
C GLY A 37 3.68 -1.60 8.40
N MET A 38 3.21 -1.34 9.62
CA MET A 38 2.77 -0.02 10.10
C MET A 38 3.72 1.13 9.77
N ARG A 39 5.03 0.96 10.04
CA ARG A 39 6.04 2.01 9.86
C ARG A 39 6.18 2.42 8.39
N THR A 40 6.19 1.45 7.48
CA THR A 40 6.38 1.71 6.05
C THR A 40 5.19 2.48 5.48
N TYR A 41 3.97 2.02 5.74
CA TYR A 41 2.76 2.68 5.22
C TYR A 41 2.58 4.09 5.80
N ALA A 42 2.86 4.28 7.09
CA ALA A 42 2.80 5.59 7.73
C ALA A 42 3.80 6.59 7.12
N LEU A 43 5.06 6.18 6.93
CA LEU A 43 6.10 7.05 6.35
C LEU A 43 5.83 7.38 4.89
N VAL A 44 5.30 6.42 4.11
CA VAL A 44 4.91 6.66 2.71
C VAL A 44 3.77 7.67 2.62
N ALA A 45 2.71 7.50 3.43
CA ALA A 45 1.59 8.45 3.46
C ALA A 45 2.03 9.85 3.93
N LEU A 46 2.84 9.91 5.00
CA LEU A 46 3.39 11.15 5.53
C LEU A 46 4.27 11.88 4.50
N GLY A 47 5.18 11.16 3.83
CA GLY A 47 6.07 11.74 2.83
C GLY A 47 5.30 12.29 1.63
N ALA A 48 4.30 11.54 1.14
CA ALA A 48 3.43 12.01 0.05
C ALA A 48 2.65 13.28 0.45
N ALA A 49 2.09 13.31 1.66
CA ALA A 49 1.41 14.49 2.19
C ALA A 49 2.35 15.70 2.31
N LEU A 50 3.58 15.48 2.78
CA LEU A 50 4.59 16.52 2.92
C LEU A 50 4.95 17.14 1.57
N PHE A 51 5.17 16.33 0.52
CA PHE A 51 5.45 16.86 -0.81
C PHE A 51 4.30 17.70 -1.36
N VAL A 52 3.05 17.28 -1.13
CA VAL A 52 1.86 18.05 -1.52
C VAL A 52 1.76 19.36 -0.75
N VAL A 53 1.99 19.34 0.57
CA VAL A 53 1.99 20.55 1.41
C VAL A 53 3.05 21.54 0.94
N ILE A 54 4.29 21.08 0.73
CA ILE A 54 5.39 21.92 0.22
C ILE A 54 5.02 22.53 -1.13
N ALA A 55 4.46 21.73 -2.05
CA ALA A 55 4.03 22.20 -3.36
C ALA A 55 2.96 23.30 -3.24
N GLY A 56 1.95 23.10 -2.38
CA GLY A 56 0.88 24.07 -2.15
C GLY A 56 1.40 25.39 -1.58
N VAL A 57 2.31 25.33 -0.59
CA VAL A 57 2.91 26.53 0.03
C VAL A 57 3.73 27.31 -1.00
N ILE A 58 4.58 26.65 -1.78
CA ILE A 58 5.40 27.30 -2.81
C ILE A 58 4.52 27.88 -3.92
N SER A 59 3.54 27.13 -4.41
CA SER A 59 2.60 27.61 -5.44
C SER A 59 1.85 28.86 -5.00
N TYR A 60 1.43 28.93 -3.74
CA TYR A 60 0.77 30.11 -3.20
C TYR A 60 1.74 31.30 -3.05
N GLN A 61 2.92 31.06 -2.48
CA GLN A 61 3.91 32.11 -2.20
C GLN A 61 4.43 32.80 -3.46
N TYR A 62 4.54 32.07 -4.58
CA TYR A 62 5.10 32.57 -5.84
C TYR A 62 4.07 32.72 -6.95
N ALA A 63 2.77 32.69 -6.64
CA ALA A 63 1.67 32.69 -7.61
C ALA A 63 1.75 33.84 -8.62
N GLU A 64 2.27 35.01 -8.22
CA GLU A 64 2.37 36.19 -9.08
C GLU A 64 3.67 36.23 -9.91
N THR A 65 4.68 35.44 -9.56
CA THR A 65 6.00 35.47 -10.23
C THR A 65 6.20 34.29 -11.16
N PHE A 66 5.68 33.12 -10.79
CA PHE A 66 5.86 31.88 -11.54
C PHE A 66 4.59 31.03 -11.51
N VAL A 67 4.26 30.41 -12.65
CA VAL A 67 3.21 29.39 -12.71
C VAL A 67 3.80 28.07 -12.21
N PHE A 68 3.56 27.75 -10.94
CA PHE A 68 3.84 26.43 -10.38
C PHE A 68 2.63 25.51 -10.51
N ASP A 69 2.83 24.31 -11.04
CA ASP A 69 1.80 23.28 -11.21
C ASP A 69 1.96 22.18 -10.14
N PRO A 70 1.11 22.15 -9.09
CA PRO A 70 1.13 21.12 -8.05
C PRO A 70 0.88 19.71 -8.58
N LEU A 71 0.21 19.57 -9.74
CA LEU A 71 -0.06 18.26 -10.34
C LEU A 71 1.23 17.58 -10.78
N ARG A 72 2.27 18.34 -11.14
CA ARG A 72 3.60 17.77 -11.44
C ARG A 72 4.19 17.04 -10.24
N VAL A 73 4.03 17.58 -9.04
CA VAL A 73 4.49 16.93 -7.81
C VAL A 73 3.74 15.62 -7.59
N MET A 74 2.42 15.58 -7.85
CA MET A 74 1.67 14.32 -7.82
C MET A 74 2.20 13.30 -8.83
N SER A 75 2.48 13.71 -10.06
CA SER A 75 3.07 12.82 -11.07
C SER A 75 4.40 12.23 -10.58
N GLN A 76 5.25 13.03 -9.93
CA GLN A 76 6.52 12.55 -9.39
C GLN A 76 6.34 11.61 -8.19
N ILE A 77 5.34 11.84 -7.33
CA ILE A 77 5.00 10.91 -6.25
C ILE A 77 4.61 9.54 -6.84
N VAL A 78 3.74 9.51 -7.85
CA VAL A 78 3.31 8.25 -8.50
C VAL A 78 4.50 7.49 -9.08
N VAL A 79 5.42 8.19 -9.75
CA VAL A 79 6.65 7.59 -10.30
C VAL A 79 7.56 7.06 -9.18
N GLY A 80 7.80 7.84 -8.13
CA GLY A 80 8.65 7.45 -7.00
C GLY A 80 8.13 6.22 -6.25
N ILE A 81 6.81 6.12 -6.07
CA ILE A 81 6.20 4.95 -5.46
C ILE A 81 6.25 3.73 -6.38
N GLY A 82 6.18 3.92 -7.70
CA GLY A 82 6.43 2.84 -8.67
C GLY A 82 7.81 2.19 -8.49
N PHE A 83 8.85 3.00 -8.25
CA PHE A 83 10.20 2.49 -7.95
C PHE A 83 10.26 1.73 -6.62
N LEU A 84 9.65 2.26 -5.55
CA LEU A 84 9.55 1.54 -4.28
C LEU A 84 8.77 0.22 -4.39
N GLY A 85 7.69 0.21 -5.16
CA GLY A 85 6.89 -0.98 -5.45
C GLY A 85 7.70 -2.05 -6.16
N ALA A 86 8.46 -1.68 -7.19
CA ALA A 86 9.40 -2.59 -7.85
C ALA A 86 10.43 -3.15 -6.86
N GLY A 87 11.03 -2.30 -6.01
CA GLY A 87 11.95 -2.73 -4.96
C GLY A 87 11.32 -3.74 -3.99
N VAL A 88 10.08 -3.51 -3.57
CA VAL A 88 9.33 -4.43 -2.70
C VAL A 88 9.11 -5.78 -3.39
N ILE A 89 8.75 -5.79 -4.67
CA ILE A 89 8.55 -7.03 -5.43
C ILE A 89 9.86 -7.82 -5.54
N PHE A 90 10.98 -7.15 -5.86
CA PHE A 90 12.28 -7.79 -5.98
C PHE A 90 12.82 -8.34 -4.65
N VAL A 91 12.63 -7.61 -3.55
CA VAL A 91 13.10 -8.04 -2.20
C VAL A 91 12.23 -9.16 -1.63
N GLN A 92 10.96 -9.25 -2.06
CA GLN A 92 10.08 -10.33 -1.65
C GLN A 92 10.33 -11.60 -2.45
N ARG A 93 10.72 -12.69 -1.77
CA ARG A 93 10.88 -14.03 -2.37
C ARG A 93 9.57 -14.64 -2.89
N GLN A 94 8.43 -14.07 -2.50
CA GLN A 94 7.10 -14.45 -2.96
C GLN A 94 6.51 -13.30 -3.77
N ILE A 95 6.51 -13.45 -5.10
CA ILE A 95 6.10 -12.41 -6.04
C ILE A 95 4.65 -11.96 -5.80
N LEU A 96 3.74 -12.89 -5.52
CA LEU A 96 2.31 -12.60 -5.27
C LEU A 96 2.11 -11.65 -4.07
N THR A 97 2.78 -11.94 -2.95
CA THR A 97 2.76 -11.10 -1.74
C THR A 97 3.43 -9.75 -1.99
N GLY A 98 4.48 -9.73 -2.83
CA GLY A 98 5.17 -8.51 -3.25
C GLY A 98 4.26 -7.57 -4.03
N LEU A 99 3.45 -8.11 -4.96
CA LEU A 99 2.52 -7.34 -5.79
C LEU A 99 1.45 -6.64 -4.96
N THR A 100 0.79 -7.35 -4.04
CA THR A 100 -0.23 -6.74 -3.16
C THR A 100 0.38 -5.72 -2.21
N THR A 101 1.60 -5.96 -1.72
CA THR A 101 2.30 -4.99 -0.89
C THR A 101 2.63 -3.72 -1.67
N ALA A 102 3.13 -3.86 -2.91
CA ALA A 102 3.41 -2.73 -3.79
C ALA A 102 2.14 -1.92 -4.11
N ALA A 103 1.04 -2.60 -4.43
CA ALA A 103 -0.26 -1.95 -4.66
C ALA A 103 -0.76 -1.20 -3.41
N GLY A 104 -0.60 -1.78 -2.22
CA GLY A 104 -0.95 -1.13 -0.96
C GLY A 104 -0.14 0.15 -0.70
N LEU A 105 1.17 0.13 -0.94
CA LEU A 105 2.01 1.32 -0.82
C LEU A 105 1.62 2.39 -1.86
N TRP A 106 1.21 1.97 -3.05
CA TRP A 106 0.72 2.87 -4.09
C TRP A 106 -0.54 3.61 -3.65
N VAL A 107 -1.53 2.88 -3.14
CA VAL A 107 -2.79 3.48 -2.65
C VAL A 107 -2.53 4.36 -1.42
N VAL A 108 -1.68 3.94 -0.48
CA VAL A 108 -1.44 4.73 0.74
C VAL A 108 -0.71 6.03 0.45
N ALA A 109 0.14 6.07 -0.58
CA ALA A 109 0.75 7.31 -1.04
C ALA A 109 -0.30 8.28 -1.60
N ALA A 110 -1.27 7.77 -2.36
CA ALA A 110 -2.40 8.57 -2.85
C ALA A 110 -3.29 9.09 -1.70
N VAL A 111 -3.53 8.26 -0.67
CA VAL A 111 -4.23 8.69 0.56
C VAL A 111 -3.47 9.81 1.26
N GLY A 112 -2.15 9.67 1.40
CA GLY A 112 -1.28 10.71 1.96
C GLY A 112 -1.35 12.01 1.16
N ALA A 113 -1.24 11.92 -0.17
CA ALA A 113 -1.36 13.09 -1.05
C ALA A 113 -2.73 13.77 -0.91
N ALA A 114 -3.83 13.00 -0.89
CA ALA A 114 -5.18 13.54 -0.68
C ALA A 114 -5.30 14.27 0.67
N ALA A 115 -4.78 13.69 1.75
CA ALA A 115 -4.72 14.36 3.05
C ALA A 115 -3.84 15.63 3.02
N GLY A 116 -2.73 15.63 2.29
CA GLY A 116 -1.89 16.80 2.04
C GLY A 116 -2.62 17.95 1.32
N PHE A 117 -3.57 17.63 0.43
CA PHE A 117 -4.46 18.62 -0.18
C PHE A 117 -5.61 19.08 0.73
N GLY A 118 -5.77 18.48 1.91
CA GLY A 118 -6.91 18.73 2.81
C GLY A 118 -8.17 17.95 2.44
N LEU A 119 -8.10 16.98 1.52
CA LEU A 119 -9.23 16.16 1.07
C LEU A 119 -9.51 15.02 2.06
N TYR A 120 -9.80 15.36 3.32
CA TYR A 120 -9.89 14.40 4.43
C TYR A 120 -10.98 13.34 4.22
N VAL A 121 -12.14 13.73 3.69
CA VAL A 121 -13.25 12.79 3.43
C VAL A 121 -12.85 11.75 2.39
N ILE A 122 -12.19 12.18 1.31
CA ILE A 122 -11.69 11.27 0.26
C ILE A 122 -10.60 10.36 0.81
N ALA A 123 -9.64 10.92 1.55
CA ALA A 123 -8.56 10.16 2.16
C ALA A 123 -9.09 9.08 3.13
N ALA A 124 -10.05 9.44 3.98
CA ALA A 124 -10.69 8.51 4.91
C ALA A 124 -11.50 7.43 4.18
N TYR A 125 -12.28 7.81 3.16
CA TYR A 125 -13.09 6.87 2.38
C TYR A 125 -12.24 5.87 1.61
N VAL A 126 -11.17 6.32 0.95
CA VAL A 126 -10.23 5.43 0.25
C VAL A 126 -9.49 4.53 1.23
N THR A 127 -9.12 5.04 2.41
CA THR A 127 -8.53 4.22 3.49
C THR A 127 -9.49 3.11 3.91
N PHE A 128 -10.77 3.44 4.14
CA PHE A 128 -11.81 2.47 4.46
C PHE A 128 -11.95 1.38 3.38
N LEU A 129 -12.07 1.78 2.11
CA LEU A 129 -12.15 0.82 0.99
C LEU A 129 -10.90 -0.07 0.91
N THR A 130 -9.72 0.50 1.15
CA THR A 130 -8.45 -0.25 1.13
C THR A 130 -8.45 -1.33 2.21
N LEU A 131 -8.90 -0.99 3.42
CA LEU A 131 -9.03 -1.94 4.53
C LEU A 131 -10.04 -3.03 4.20
N VAL A 132 -11.21 -2.68 3.64
CA VAL A 132 -12.23 -3.66 3.22
C VAL A 132 -11.66 -4.60 2.16
N ILE A 133 -10.93 -4.09 1.17
CA ILE A 133 -10.32 -4.92 0.12
C ILE A 133 -9.30 -5.88 0.74
N PHE A 134 -8.43 -5.41 1.64
CA PHE A 134 -7.45 -6.29 2.28
C PHE A 134 -8.09 -7.36 3.17
N GLU A 135 -9.10 -7.00 3.97
CA GLU A 135 -9.81 -7.93 4.85
C GLU A 135 -10.56 -9.01 4.05
N VAL A 136 -11.29 -8.59 3.00
CA VAL A 136 -12.04 -9.52 2.13
C VAL A 136 -11.09 -10.45 1.38
N LEU A 137 -10.00 -9.93 0.80
CA LEU A 137 -9.02 -10.77 0.11
C LEU A 137 -8.35 -11.75 1.07
N TRP A 138 -8.01 -11.32 2.30
CA TRP A 138 -7.45 -12.21 3.30
C TRP A 138 -8.39 -13.38 3.62
N TYR A 139 -9.67 -13.09 3.85
CA TYR A 139 -10.67 -14.13 4.13
C TYR A 139 -10.84 -15.12 2.97
N VAL A 140 -10.82 -14.62 1.72
CA VAL A 140 -10.88 -15.47 0.52
C VAL A 140 -9.63 -16.33 0.39
N GLU A 141 -8.44 -15.77 0.64
CA GLU A 141 -7.16 -16.48 0.58
C GLU A 141 -7.11 -17.63 1.61
N GLU A 142 -7.56 -17.39 2.84
CA GLU A 142 -7.64 -18.42 3.89
C GLU A 142 -8.64 -19.53 3.56
N ARG A 143 -9.78 -19.21 2.93
CA ARG A 143 -10.85 -20.19 2.66
C ARG A 143 -10.63 -21.02 1.40
N PHE A 144 -9.96 -20.50 0.36
CA PHE A 144 -9.82 -21.19 -0.92
C PHE A 144 -8.41 -21.72 -1.20
N VAL A 145 -7.36 -20.99 -0.83
CA VAL A 145 -5.99 -21.34 -1.25
C VAL A 145 -5.35 -22.36 -0.31
N ARG A 146 -5.71 -22.35 0.98
CA ARG A 146 -5.18 -23.33 1.95
C ARG A 146 -5.69 -24.74 1.69
N THR A 147 -6.99 -24.88 1.39
CA THR A 147 -7.61 -26.19 1.10
C THR A 147 -7.02 -26.83 -0.15
N ALA A 148 -6.94 -26.10 -1.27
CA ALA A 148 -6.40 -26.65 -2.51
C ALA A 148 -4.91 -27.07 -2.42
N ARG A 149 -4.11 -26.42 -1.57
CA ARG A 149 -2.70 -26.79 -1.37
C ARG A 149 -2.54 -28.02 -0.49
N THR A 150 -3.34 -28.15 0.57
CA THR A 150 -3.34 -29.33 1.43
C THR A 150 -3.80 -30.57 0.67
N ASP A 151 -4.83 -30.45 -0.17
CA ASP A 151 -5.35 -31.56 -0.97
C ASP A 151 -4.28 -32.11 -1.95
N ILE A 152 -3.55 -31.22 -2.64
CA ILE A 152 -2.47 -31.61 -3.57
C ILE A 152 -1.27 -32.23 -2.82
N GLU A 153 -0.93 -31.70 -1.65
CA GLU A 153 0.20 -32.20 -0.87
C GLU A 153 -0.11 -33.57 -0.24
N GLU A 154 -1.34 -33.80 0.20
CA GLU A 154 -1.82 -35.12 0.63
C GLU A 154 -1.84 -36.12 -0.54
N GLU A 155 -2.36 -35.73 -1.71
CA GLU A 155 -2.36 -36.60 -2.90
C GLU A 155 -0.94 -36.96 -3.35
N PHE A 156 -0.01 -36.00 -3.32
CA PHE A 156 1.40 -36.25 -3.63
C PHE A 156 2.05 -37.19 -2.62
N ILE A 157 1.86 -36.98 -1.31
CA ILE A 157 2.39 -37.86 -0.26
C ILE A 157 1.78 -39.26 -0.36
N GLU A 158 0.50 -39.38 -0.66
CA GLU A 158 -0.17 -40.66 -0.85
C GLU A 158 0.37 -41.40 -2.08
N SER A 159 0.56 -40.69 -3.20
CA SER A 159 1.16 -41.25 -4.41
C SER A 159 2.60 -41.72 -4.18
N ALA A 160 3.39 -40.98 -3.39
CA ALA A 160 4.76 -41.34 -3.02
C ALA A 160 4.84 -42.51 -2.03
N ARG A 161 3.77 -42.74 -1.25
CA ARG A 161 3.66 -43.89 -0.33
C ARG A 161 3.17 -45.17 -0.99
N ARG A 162 2.54 -45.12 -2.18
CA ARG A 162 2.13 -46.34 -2.89
C ARG A 162 3.39 -47.07 -3.40
N PRO A 163 3.74 -48.25 -2.86
CA PRO A 163 4.84 -49.02 -3.40
C PRO A 163 4.46 -49.47 -4.80
N ARG A 164 5.37 -49.29 -5.76
CA ARG A 164 5.26 -49.71 -7.16
C ARG A 164 5.11 -51.24 -7.24
N ARG A 165 3.93 -51.77 -6.94
CA ARG A 165 3.54 -53.17 -7.12
C ARG A 165 2.63 -53.22 -8.34
N GLU A 166 3.21 -53.31 -9.53
CA GLU A 166 2.56 -53.76 -10.77
C GLU A 166 3.55 -53.54 -11.91
N HIS A 167 4.57 -54.40 -12.04
CA HIS A 167 5.24 -54.70 -13.32
C HIS A 167 5.98 -56.06 -13.27
N GLU A 168 5.71 -56.92 -12.28
CA GLU A 168 6.42 -58.20 -12.12
C GLU A 168 5.61 -59.45 -12.56
N ASN A 169 4.38 -59.28 -13.06
CA ASN A 169 3.52 -60.41 -13.46
C ASN A 169 3.02 -60.29 -14.91
N GLU A 170 3.91 -60.05 -15.87
CA GLU A 170 3.66 -60.43 -17.27
C GLU A 170 4.96 -61.00 -17.83
N SER A 171 5.16 -62.30 -17.58
CA SER A 171 6.16 -63.17 -18.19
C SER A 171 5.49 -64.28 -18.98
#